data_AF-A0A7N0TJJ9-F1
#
_entry.id   AF-A0A7N0TJJ9-F1
#
_cell.length_a   1.000
_cell.length_b   1.000
_cell.length_c   1.000
_cell.angle_alpha   90.00
_cell.angle_beta   90.00
_cell.angle_gamma   90.00
#
_symmetry.space_group_name_H-M   'P 1'
#
loop_
_entity.id
_entity.type
_entity.pdbx_description
1 polymer ?
#
loop_
_entity_poly.entity_id
_entity_poly.type
_entity_poly.pdbx_seq_one_letter_code
_entity_poly.pdbx_strand_id
1 'polypeptide(L)'
;MHTDGNTTVNLTPSGPYYFISGARGQCEKGQKLQVIVLSTKHVRPATASPAPSPVGGPPTGHGDRLEGLWLAALGALMGLGYILM
;
A
#
# COMPACT_ATOMS: atom_id res chain seq x y z
N MET A 1 21.28 -10.10 24.66
CA MET A 1 21.33 -10.34 23.20
C MET A 1 20.35 -11.44 22.93
N HIS A 2 19.35 -11.20 22.09
CA HIS A 2 18.40 -12.24 21.72
C HIS A 2 18.94 -13.00 20.52
N THR A 3 18.93 -14.33 20.59
CA THR A 3 19.60 -15.21 19.60
C THR A 3 18.66 -16.23 18.99
N ASP A 4 17.41 -16.26 19.42
CA ASP A 4 16.49 -17.39 19.24
C ASP A 4 15.75 -17.32 17.89
N GLY A 5 16.09 -16.35 17.04
CA GLY A 5 15.45 -16.09 15.74
C GLY A 5 14.03 -15.54 15.84
N ASN A 6 13.39 -15.64 17.01
CA ASN A 6 12.08 -15.08 17.32
C ASN A 6 12.13 -14.46 18.71
N THR A 7 11.78 -13.18 18.83
CA THR A 7 11.87 -12.43 20.08
C THR A 7 10.72 -11.47 20.22
N THR A 8 10.04 -11.53 21.35
CA THR A 8 8.99 -10.58 21.72
C THR A 8 9.56 -9.54 22.67
N VAL A 9 9.34 -8.26 22.37
CA VAL A 9 9.78 -7.12 23.20
C VAL A 9 8.58 -6.24 23.50
N ASN A 10 8.39 -5.87 24.78
CA ASN A 10 7.31 -4.98 25.16
C ASN A 10 7.70 -3.51 24.94
N LEU A 11 6.83 -2.76 24.28
CA LEU A 11 7.04 -1.36 23.90
C LEU A 11 6.05 -0.47 24.67
N THR A 12 6.41 -0.06 25.88
CA THR A 12 5.47 0.61 26.80
C THR A 12 5.53 2.14 26.73
N PRO A 13 6.66 2.82 27.02
CA PRO A 13 6.73 4.27 26.85
C PRO A 13 6.64 4.67 25.37
N SER A 14 5.96 5.78 25.10
CA SER A 14 5.97 6.40 23.78
C SER A 14 7.34 6.96 23.43
N GLY A 15 7.71 6.91 22.15
CA GLY A 15 8.99 7.41 21.66
C GLY A 15 9.72 6.43 20.74
N PRO A 16 10.96 6.75 20.34
CA PRO A 16 11.74 5.91 19.46
C PRO A 16 12.39 4.74 20.21
N TYR A 17 12.36 3.56 19.58
CA TYR A 17 13.08 2.36 19.95
C TYR A 17 13.97 1.95 18.79
N TYR A 18 15.17 1.49 19.12
CA TYR A 18 16.18 1.10 18.13
C TYR A 18 16.59 -0.35 18.35
N PHE A 19 16.56 -1.12 17.28
CA PHE A 19 16.96 -2.51 17.25
C PHE A 19 18.07 -2.67 16.22
N ILE A 20 19.16 -3.32 16.61
CA ILE A 20 20.28 -3.62 15.72
C ILE A 20 20.71 -5.07 15.91
N SER A 21 21.23 -5.66 14.85
CA SER A 21 21.93 -6.94 14.96
C SER A 21 23.19 -6.81 15.82
N GLY A 22 23.44 -7.81 16.67
CA GLY A 22 24.73 -7.96 17.35
C GLY A 22 25.82 -8.59 16.49
N ALA A 23 25.47 -9.15 15.33
CA ALA A 23 26.43 -9.75 14.44
C ALA A 23 27.25 -8.66 13.72
N ARG A 24 28.58 -8.82 13.79
CA ARG A 24 29.54 -7.85 13.24
C ARG A 24 29.25 -7.58 11.75
N GLY A 25 29.16 -6.30 11.38
CA GLY A 25 28.97 -5.88 10.00
C GLY A 25 27.52 -5.93 9.49
N GLN A 26 26.56 -6.47 10.25
CA GLN A 26 25.16 -6.59 9.80
C GLN A 26 24.37 -5.28 9.96
N CYS A 27 24.68 -4.49 10.98
CA CYS A 27 24.04 -3.18 11.18
C CYS A 27 24.34 -2.23 10.01
N GLU A 28 25.58 -2.24 9.54
CA GLU A 28 26.08 -1.46 8.39
C GLU A 28 25.42 -1.94 7.10
N LYS A 29 25.12 -3.24 7.00
CA LYS A 29 24.39 -3.87 5.88
C LYS A 29 22.87 -3.71 5.96
N GLY A 30 22.35 -3.00 6.94
CA GLY A 30 20.92 -2.67 7.03
C GLY A 30 20.09 -3.56 7.97
N GLN A 31 20.71 -4.46 8.74
CA GLN A 31 20.00 -5.21 9.79
C GLN A 31 19.85 -4.34 11.06
N LYS A 32 19.02 -3.31 10.92
CA LYS A 32 18.63 -2.35 11.96
C LYS A 32 17.20 -1.89 11.72
N LEU A 33 16.48 -1.56 12.79
CA LEU A 33 15.09 -1.13 12.75
C LEU A 33 14.85 -0.02 13.79
N GLN A 34 14.17 1.03 13.36
CA GLN A 34 13.63 2.06 14.25
C GLN A 34 12.12 1.87 14.34
N VAL A 35 11.60 1.79 15.57
CA VAL A 35 10.16 1.71 15.85
C VAL A 35 9.77 2.94 16.65
N ILE A 36 8.75 3.67 16.21
CA ILE A 36 8.24 4.84 16.92
C ILE A 36 6.91 4.45 17.56
N VAL A 37 6.88 4.45 18.90
CA VAL A 37 5.68 4.13 19.67
C VAL A 37 4.88 5.40 19.89
N LEU A 38 3.68 5.44 19.32
CA LEU A 38 2.77 6.58 19.44
C LEU A 38 2.02 6.54 20.77
N SER A 39 1.77 7.71 21.35
CA SER A 39 0.88 7.85 22.51
C SER A 39 -0.54 8.20 22.04
N THR A 40 -1.53 7.52 22.59
CA THR A 40 -2.96 7.83 22.37
C THR A 40 -3.35 9.22 22.90
N LYS A 41 -2.54 9.81 23.80
CA LYS A 41 -2.80 11.12 24.40
C LYS A 41 -2.57 12.30 23.45
N HIS A 42 -1.92 12.07 22.30
CA HIS A 42 -1.61 13.09 21.29
C HIS A 42 -2.54 13.06 20.07
N VAL A 43 -3.65 12.33 20.12
CA VAL A 43 -4.72 12.53 19.14
C VAL A 43 -5.28 13.92 19.39
N ARG A 44 -4.74 14.93 18.70
CA ARG A 44 -5.48 16.18 18.49
C ARG A 44 -6.82 15.74 17.92
N PRO A 45 -7.97 16.17 18.47
CA PRO A 45 -9.25 15.88 17.85
C PRO A 45 -9.09 16.28 16.38
N ALA A 46 -9.36 15.35 15.47
CA ALA A 46 -9.31 15.64 14.05
C ALA A 46 -10.15 16.90 13.87
N THR A 47 -9.50 18.03 13.58
CA THR A 47 -10.21 19.23 13.14
C THR A 47 -11.03 18.75 11.95
N ALA A 48 -12.36 18.75 12.12
CA ALA A 48 -13.28 18.22 11.14
C ALA A 48 -12.86 18.71 9.76
N SER A 49 -12.61 17.77 8.84
CA SER A 49 -12.31 18.13 7.46
C SER A 49 -13.46 19.02 6.97
N PRO A 50 -13.20 20.18 6.36
CA PRO A 50 -14.28 21.01 5.82
C PRO A 50 -15.12 20.14 4.88
N ALA A 51 -16.44 20.23 5.03
CA ALA A 51 -17.37 19.46 4.22
C ALA A 51 -17.12 19.75 2.73
N PRO A 52 -17.15 18.74 1.85
CA PRO A 52 -17.08 19.00 0.42
C PRO A 52 -18.25 19.90 0.01
N SER A 53 -17.96 21.00 -0.69
CA SER A 53 -18.98 21.87 -1.28
C SER A 53 -19.91 21.05 -2.19
N PRO A 54 -21.22 21.33 -2.22
CA PRO A 54 -22.14 20.61 -3.10
C PRO A 54 -21.72 20.86 -4.55
N VAL A 55 -21.28 19.79 -5.22
CA VAL A 55 -21.05 19.78 -6.66
C VAL A 55 -22.41 19.80 -7.34
N GLY A 56 -22.74 20.94 -7.94
CA GLY A 56 -23.94 21.08 -8.76
C GLY A 56 -23.81 20.25 -10.03
N GLY A 57 -24.76 19.34 -10.25
CA GLY A 57 -25.11 18.80 -11.57
C GLY A 57 -24.45 17.47 -11.95
N PRO A 58 -25.19 16.55 -12.62
CA PRO A 58 -24.73 15.20 -12.90
C PRO A 58 -23.88 15.14 -14.17
N PRO A 59 -22.73 14.44 -14.17
CA PRO A 59 -22.20 13.87 -15.39
C PRO A 59 -22.91 12.53 -15.65
N THR A 60 -23.79 12.49 -16.64
CA THR A 60 -24.24 11.25 -17.30
C THR A 60 -23.03 10.64 -18.02
N GLY A 61 -22.20 9.92 -17.27
CA GLY A 61 -21.14 9.08 -17.81
C GLY A 61 -21.75 7.86 -18.48
N HIS A 62 -21.85 7.92 -19.80
CA HIS A 62 -22.19 6.77 -20.62
C HIS A 62 -21.08 5.72 -20.45
N GLY A 63 -21.49 4.54 -19.99
CA GLY A 63 -20.68 3.34 -20.13
C GLY A 63 -20.47 3.01 -21.61
N ASP A 64 -19.63 2.00 -21.84
CA ASP A 64 -19.49 1.29 -23.11
C ASP A 64 -18.47 1.87 -24.10
N ARG A 65 -17.19 1.78 -23.71
CA ARG A 65 -16.07 1.76 -24.66
C ARG A 65 -15.13 0.54 -24.51
N LEU A 66 -15.45 -0.38 -23.59
CA LEU A 66 -14.68 -1.60 -23.31
C LEU A 66 -15.19 -2.83 -24.09
N GLU A 67 -16.50 -2.93 -24.31
CA GLU A 67 -17.13 -4.10 -24.97
C GLU A 67 -16.71 -4.28 -26.43
N GLY A 68 -16.52 -3.18 -27.17
CA GLY A 68 -16.08 -3.23 -28.57
C GLY A 68 -14.63 -3.69 -28.75
N LEU A 69 -13.79 -3.53 -27.74
CA LEU A 69 -12.37 -3.91 -27.81
C LEU A 69 -12.19 -5.42 -27.68
N TRP A 70 -13.01 -6.09 -26.85
CA TRP A 70 -12.99 -7.54 -26.69
C TRP A 70 -13.49 -8.26 -27.95
N LEU A 71 -14.56 -7.76 -28.57
CA LEU A 71 -15.08 -8.32 -29.83
C LEU A 71 -14.07 -8.15 -30.97
N ALA A 72 -13.35 -7.04 -31.03
CA ALA A 72 -12.28 -6.83 -32.01
C ALA A 72 -11.09 -7.77 -31.79
N ALA A 73 -10.69 -8.02 -30.54
CA ALA A 73 -9.58 -8.91 -30.20
C ALA A 73 -9.89 -10.38 -30.56
N LEU A 74 -11.10 -10.87 -30.25
CA LEU A 74 -11.53 -12.22 -30.62
C LEU A 74 -11.63 -12.39 -32.15
N GLY A 75 -12.15 -11.38 -32.85
CA GLY A 75 -12.22 -11.38 -34.32
C GLY A 75 -10.84 -11.42 -34.98
N ALA A 76 -9.87 -10.67 -34.45
CA ALA A 76 -8.51 -10.66 -34.97
C ALA A 76 -7.79 -12.00 -34.78
N LEU A 77 -7.95 -12.66 -33.62
CA LEU A 77 -7.33 -13.97 -33.34
C LEU A 77 -7.91 -15.08 -34.24
N MET A 78 -9.24 -15.09 -34.41
CA MET A 78 -9.93 -16.05 -35.29
C MET A 78 -9.54 -15.84 -36.77
N GLY A 79 -9.45 -14.58 -37.22
CA GLY A 79 -9.07 -14.24 -38.59
C GLY A 79 -7.61 -14.54 -38.91
N LEU A 80 -6.68 -14.21 -38.02
CA LEU A 80 -5.25 -14.51 -38.24
C LEU A 80 -4.98 -16.01 -38.27
N GLY A 81 -5.66 -16.77 -37.40
CA GLY A 81 -5.55 -18.24 -37.35
C GLY A 81 -6.08 -18.93 -38.62
N TYR A 82 -7.15 -18.40 -39.23
CA TYR A 82 -7.68 -18.91 -40.49
C TYR A 82 -6.76 -18.62 -41.69
N ILE A 83 -6.04 -17.50 -41.67
CA ILE A 83 -5.09 -17.11 -42.73
C ILE A 83 -3.77 -17.90 -42.64
N LEU A 84 -3.41 -18.40 -41.45
CA LEU A 84 -2.18 -19.17 -41.22
C LEU A 84 -2.37 -20.70 -41.34
N MET A 85 -3.57 -21.18 -41.68
CA MET A 85 -3.88 -22.60 -41.87
C MET A 85 -3.91 -22.97 -43.36
#